data_AF-A0A1V5JSB5-F1
#
_entry.id   AF-A0A1V5JSB5-F1
#
_cell.length_a   1.000
_cell.length_b   1.000
_cell.length_c   1.000
_cell.angle_alpha   90.00
_cell.angle_beta   90.00
_cell.angle_gamma   90.00
#
_symmetry.space_group_name_H-M   'P 1'
#
loop_
_entity.id
_entity.type
_entity.pdbx_description
1 polymer ?
#
loop_
_entity_poly.entity_id
_entity_poly.type
_entity_poly.pdbx_seq_one_letter_code
_entity_poly.pdbx_strand_id
1 'polypeptide(L)'
;MIDFALAADEVVVVTTPQDLIAGYACLKAAFQRFALIERRLMEKAVDYEPQRVFSPWVVMNQLADLKQGLELFARINQTAEERINGAESGFALKPRYLGGLLYDKEAFRRAEEKHDLLMSLWPNGRPAQAFRHLSQSLLRRGDGEVAEQRFEGGLKRFAAVFGLV
;
A
#
# COMPACT_ATOMS: atom_id res chain seq x y z
N MET A 1 14.93 -2.09 1.53
CA MET A 1 13.80 -1.15 1.26
C MET A 1 12.45 -1.81 1.56
N ILE A 2 12.13 -2.98 0.99
CA ILE A 2 10.85 -3.68 1.25
C ILE A 2 10.67 -4.04 2.74
N ASP A 3 11.72 -4.49 3.43
CA ASP A 3 11.61 -4.85 4.86
C ASP A 3 11.25 -3.66 5.76
N PHE A 4 11.74 -2.46 5.43
CA PHE A 4 11.35 -1.24 6.13
C PHE A 4 9.88 -0.90 5.88
N ALA A 5 9.41 -1.06 4.64
CA ALA A 5 7.99 -0.87 4.34
C ALA A 5 7.11 -1.89 5.07
N LEU A 6 7.53 -3.15 5.16
CA LEU A 6 6.79 -4.22 5.85
C LEU A 6 6.88 -4.14 7.38
N ALA A 7 7.80 -3.33 7.91
CA ALA A 7 7.87 -3.01 9.33
C ALA A 7 6.97 -1.83 9.72
N ALA A 8 6.48 -1.05 8.73
CA ALA A 8 5.53 0.02 8.97
C ALA A 8 4.13 -0.54 9.26
N ASP A 9 3.31 0.27 9.94
CA ASP A 9 1.93 -0.12 10.26
C ASP A 9 1.06 -0.24 9.00
N GLU A 10 1.37 0.56 7.98
CA GLU A 10 0.64 0.64 6.72
C GLU A 10 1.58 0.64 5.51
N VAL A 11 1.25 -0.19 4.53
CA VAL A 11 1.98 -0.28 3.26
C VAL A 11 1.12 0.33 2.16
N VAL A 12 1.66 1.34 1.47
CA VAL A 12 1.01 1.95 0.31
C VAL A 12 1.84 1.67 -0.94
N VAL A 13 1.22 1.01 -1.92
CA VAL A 13 1.77 0.81 -3.25
C VAL A 13 1.15 1.84 -4.20
N VAL A 14 2.00 2.67 -4.80
CA VAL A 14 1.61 3.64 -5.82
C VAL A 14 1.99 3.09 -7.18
N THR A 15 1.06 3.03 -8.12
CA THR A 15 1.30 2.59 -9.49
C THR A 15 0.59 3.51 -10.48
N THR A 16 1.03 3.50 -11.73
CA THR A 16 0.35 4.18 -12.85
C THR A 16 -0.32 3.16 -13.77
N PRO A 17 -1.23 3.57 -14.67
CA PRO A 17 -1.71 2.73 -15.76
C PRO A 17 -0.57 2.14 -16.63
N GLN A 18 0.46 2.92 -16.89
CA GLN A 18 1.62 2.53 -17.72
C GLN A 18 2.49 1.49 -17.01
N ASP A 19 2.59 1.59 -15.68
CA ASP A 19 3.42 0.72 -14.85
C ASP A 19 2.63 -0.40 -14.18
N LEU A 20 1.39 -0.68 -14.59
CA LEU A 20 0.49 -1.61 -13.89
C LEU A 20 1.12 -2.99 -13.63
N ILE A 21 1.84 -3.52 -14.60
CA ILE A 21 2.53 -4.82 -14.49
C ILE A 21 3.65 -4.74 -13.44
N ALA A 22 4.42 -3.65 -13.44
CA ALA A 22 5.47 -3.41 -12.46
C ALA A 22 4.88 -3.18 -11.05
N GLY A 23 3.76 -2.46 -10.94
CA GLY A 23 3.01 -2.27 -9.70
C GLY A 23 2.52 -3.59 -9.11
N TYR A 24 1.96 -4.48 -9.96
CA TYR A 24 1.58 -5.82 -9.54
C TYR A 24 2.80 -6.68 -9.14
N ALA A 25 3.90 -6.63 -9.89
CA ALA A 25 5.12 -7.33 -9.54
C ALA A 25 5.68 -6.87 -8.17
N CYS A 26 5.60 -5.55 -7.89
CA CYS A 26 5.96 -4.98 -6.60
C CYS A 26 5.06 -5.50 -5.47
N LEU A 27 3.73 -5.53 -5.67
CA LEU A 27 2.77 -6.12 -4.73
C LEU A 27 3.10 -7.59 -4.44
N LYS A 28 3.38 -8.37 -5.48
CA LYS A 28 3.75 -9.78 -5.35
C LYS A 28 5.04 -9.96 -4.57
N ALA A 29 6.08 -9.17 -4.87
CA ALA A 29 7.35 -9.23 -4.15
C ALA A 29 7.18 -8.84 -2.67
N ALA A 30 6.40 -7.80 -2.38
CA ALA A 30 6.07 -7.39 -1.02
C ALA A 30 5.33 -8.51 -0.27
N PHE A 31 4.35 -9.16 -0.91
CA PHE A 31 3.64 -10.31 -0.33
C PHE A 31 4.55 -11.50 -0.05
N GLN A 32 5.40 -11.89 -1.00
CA GLN A 32 6.35 -12.99 -0.80
C GLN A 32 7.29 -12.71 0.36
N ARG A 33 7.75 -11.46 0.50
CA ARG A 33 8.61 -11.06 1.60
C ARG A 33 7.86 -11.03 2.92
N PHE A 34 6.61 -10.55 2.94
CA PHE A 34 5.72 -10.63 4.09
C PHE A 34 5.55 -12.07 4.56
N ALA A 35 5.15 -13.00 3.69
CA ALA A 35 4.95 -14.40 4.05
C ALA A 35 6.23 -15.06 4.57
N LEU A 36 7.40 -14.70 4.02
CA LEU A 36 8.69 -15.17 4.52
C LEU A 36 8.99 -14.66 5.94
N ILE A 37 8.74 -13.38 6.22
CA ILE A 37 8.92 -12.78 7.54
C ILE A 37 7.98 -13.46 8.55
N GLU A 38 6.71 -13.61 8.22
CA GLU A 38 5.71 -14.23 9.11
C GLU A 38 6.10 -15.67 9.45
N ARG A 39 6.50 -16.48 8.46
CA ARG A 39 7.00 -17.85 8.68
C ARG A 39 8.21 -17.88 9.62
N ARG A 40 9.18 -16.98 9.40
CA ARG A 40 10.37 -16.89 10.25
C ARG A 40 10.03 -16.49 11.69
N LEU A 41 9.06 -15.61 11.89
CA LEU A 41 8.61 -15.21 13.23
C LEU A 41 7.90 -16.36 13.94
N MET A 42 7.08 -17.14 13.22
CA MET A 42 6.44 -18.35 13.75
C MET A 42 7.45 -19.40 14.24
N GLU A 43 8.61 -19.50 13.57
CA GLU A 43 9.67 -20.45 13.97
C GLU A 43 10.47 -19.98 15.20
N LYS A 44 10.60 -18.65 15.39
CA LYS A 44 11.54 -18.08 16.37
C LYS A 44 10.89 -17.64 17.68
N ALA A 45 9.65 -17.19 17.64
CA ALA A 45 8.98 -16.62 18.79
C ALA A 45 7.96 -17.62 19.36
N VAL A 46 8.19 -18.05 20.60
CA VAL A 46 7.23 -18.84 21.38
C VAL A 46 5.98 -17.98 21.55
N ASP A 47 4.81 -18.55 21.24
CA ASP A 47 3.49 -17.89 21.29
C ASP A 47 3.26 -16.77 20.25
N TYR A 48 4.01 -16.74 19.15
CA TYR A 48 3.72 -15.81 18.05
C TYR A 48 2.53 -16.24 17.20
N GLU A 49 1.57 -15.33 17.03
CA GLU A 49 0.46 -15.51 16.10
C GLU A 49 0.72 -14.73 14.80
N PRO A 50 0.82 -15.41 13.66
CA PRO A 50 1.16 -14.78 12.40
C PRO A 50 0.03 -13.91 11.87
N GLN A 51 0.39 -12.80 11.24
CA GLN A 51 -0.54 -12.09 10.39
C GLN A 51 -0.79 -12.93 9.13
N ARG A 52 -2.01 -13.43 8.96
CA ARG A 52 -2.36 -14.29 7.81
C ARG A 52 -2.75 -13.52 6.55
N VAL A 53 -3.16 -12.26 6.70
CA VAL A 53 -3.64 -11.43 5.59
C VAL A 53 -2.76 -10.20 5.45
N PHE A 54 -2.15 -10.05 4.28
CA PHE A 54 -1.43 -8.85 3.88
C PHE A 54 -2.36 -7.96 3.05
N SER A 55 -2.66 -6.77 3.56
CA SER A 55 -3.64 -5.86 2.95
C SER A 55 -3.06 -4.48 2.62
N PRO A 56 -2.10 -4.40 1.69
CA PRO A 56 -1.52 -3.12 1.30
C PRO A 56 -2.57 -2.24 0.62
N TRP A 57 -2.44 -0.93 0.82
CA TRP A 57 -3.16 0.07 0.06
C TRP A 57 -2.60 0.20 -1.35
N VAL A 58 -3.47 0.44 -2.31
CA VAL A 58 -3.11 0.72 -3.70
C VAL A 58 -3.63 2.09 -4.09
N VAL A 59 -2.73 2.94 -4.56
CA VAL A 59 -3.04 4.24 -5.17
C VAL A 59 -2.76 4.17 -6.66
N MET A 60 -3.75 4.54 -7.45
CA MET A 60 -3.62 4.65 -8.91
C MET A 60 -3.27 6.09 -9.30
N ASN A 61 -2.04 6.32 -9.71
CA ASN A 61 -1.54 7.63 -10.09
C ASN A 61 -1.66 7.87 -11.60
N GLN A 62 -1.68 9.14 -12.02
CA GLN A 62 -1.73 9.56 -13.43
C GLN A 62 -2.92 9.00 -14.21
N LEU A 63 -4.09 8.95 -13.57
CA LEU A 63 -5.32 8.50 -14.20
C LEU A 63 -5.86 9.54 -15.18
N ALA A 64 -6.47 9.07 -16.26
CA ALA A 64 -7.31 9.90 -17.13
C ALA A 64 -8.62 10.28 -16.41
N ASP A 65 -9.21 9.32 -15.71
CA ASP A 65 -10.41 9.49 -14.89
C ASP A 65 -10.45 8.46 -13.75
N LEU A 66 -11.35 8.65 -12.78
CA LEU A 66 -11.44 7.78 -11.60
C LEU A 66 -12.00 6.38 -11.93
N LYS A 67 -12.78 6.24 -13.00
CA LYS A 67 -13.34 4.96 -13.42
C LYS A 67 -12.22 4.03 -13.92
N GLN A 68 -11.28 4.57 -14.69
CA GLN A 68 -10.06 3.87 -15.09
C GLN A 68 -9.32 3.30 -13.87
N GLY A 69 -9.19 4.10 -12.80
CA GLY A 69 -8.53 3.66 -11.56
C GLY A 69 -9.18 2.44 -10.91
N LEU A 70 -10.52 2.44 -10.83
CA LEU A 70 -11.28 1.31 -10.28
C LEU A 70 -11.15 0.05 -11.14
N GLU A 71 -11.24 0.19 -12.47
CA GLU A 71 -11.10 -0.94 -13.39
C GLU A 71 -9.71 -1.57 -13.34
N LEU A 72 -8.66 -0.74 -13.30
CA LEU A 72 -7.28 -1.20 -13.17
C LEU A 72 -7.05 -1.91 -11.83
N PHE A 73 -7.61 -1.37 -10.74
CA PHE A 73 -7.52 -1.99 -9.43
C PHE A 73 -8.25 -3.33 -9.38
N ALA A 74 -9.43 -3.44 -9.99
CA ALA A 74 -10.17 -4.70 -10.08
C ALA A 74 -9.34 -5.79 -10.78
N ARG A 75 -8.59 -5.44 -11.83
CA ARG A 75 -7.67 -6.37 -12.51
C ARG A 75 -6.53 -6.82 -11.59
N ILE A 76 -5.94 -5.91 -10.81
CA ILE A 76 -4.93 -6.27 -9.81
C ILE A 76 -5.48 -7.29 -8.81
N ASN A 77 -6.67 -7.02 -8.26
CA ASN A 77 -7.30 -7.92 -7.28
C ASN A 77 -7.61 -9.28 -7.88
N GLN A 78 -8.19 -9.33 -9.08
CA GLN A 78 -8.45 -10.59 -9.77
C GLN A 78 -7.15 -11.38 -9.99
N THR A 79 -6.10 -10.71 -10.44
CA THR A 79 -4.81 -11.36 -10.73
C THR A 79 -4.16 -11.88 -9.44
N ALA A 80 -4.23 -11.11 -8.35
CA ALA A 80 -3.74 -11.53 -7.04
C ALA A 80 -4.51 -12.77 -6.53
N GLU A 81 -5.83 -12.80 -6.71
CA GLU A 81 -6.65 -13.94 -6.31
C GLU A 81 -6.24 -15.21 -7.08
N GLU A 82 -6.16 -15.12 -8.40
CA GLU A 82 -5.85 -16.26 -9.27
C GLU A 82 -4.40 -16.76 -9.14
N ARG A 83 -3.43 -15.83 -9.01
CA ARG A 83 -2.00 -16.15 -9.14
C ARG A 83 -1.25 -16.22 -7.82
N ILE A 84 -1.78 -15.63 -6.75
CA ILE A 84 -1.16 -15.61 -5.43
C ILE A 84 -2.03 -16.41 -4.47
N ASN A 85 -3.27 -15.99 -4.22
CA ASN A 85 -4.13 -16.64 -3.22
C ASN A 85 -4.54 -18.06 -3.63
N GLY A 86 -4.73 -18.32 -4.92
CA GLY A 86 -4.99 -19.68 -5.43
C GLY A 86 -3.79 -20.64 -5.32
N ALA A 87 -2.57 -20.13 -5.12
CA ALA A 87 -1.34 -20.93 -5.04
C ALA A 87 -0.73 -20.99 -3.63
N GLU A 88 -1.07 -20.04 -2.76
CA GLU A 88 -0.56 -19.93 -1.39
C GLU A 88 -1.63 -20.35 -0.39
N SER A 89 -1.29 -21.25 0.54
CA SER A 89 -2.25 -21.83 1.49
C SER A 89 -2.15 -21.25 2.91
N GLY A 90 -1.03 -20.61 3.26
CA GLY A 90 -0.80 -20.09 4.62
C GLY A 90 -1.18 -18.63 4.81
N PHE A 91 -1.11 -17.84 3.73
CA PHE A 91 -1.25 -16.38 3.74
C PHE A 91 -2.07 -15.91 2.55
N ALA A 92 -2.73 -14.75 2.68
CA ALA A 92 -3.52 -14.14 1.60
C ALA A 92 -3.08 -12.70 1.33
N LEU A 93 -3.01 -12.33 0.05
CA LEU A 93 -2.89 -10.95 -0.41
C LEU A 93 -4.28 -10.40 -0.67
N LYS A 94 -4.67 -9.36 0.08
CA LYS A 94 -5.95 -8.65 -0.09
C LYS A 94 -5.70 -7.15 -0.26
N PRO A 95 -5.29 -6.68 -1.45
CA PRO A 95 -5.02 -5.27 -1.70
C PRO A 95 -6.29 -4.44 -1.46
N ARG A 96 -6.12 -3.21 -0.99
CA ARG A 96 -7.20 -2.27 -0.68
C ARG A 96 -7.08 -1.04 -1.57
N TYR A 97 -8.16 -0.61 -2.21
CA TYR A 97 -8.11 0.58 -3.05
C TYR A 97 -8.20 1.83 -2.18
N LEU A 98 -7.15 2.67 -2.20
CA LEU A 98 -7.15 3.93 -1.46
C LEU A 98 -7.73 5.07 -2.31
N GLY A 99 -7.54 5.02 -3.63
CA GLY A 99 -8.07 5.98 -4.56
C GLY A 99 -7.14 6.26 -5.74
N GLY A 100 -7.45 7.32 -6.47
CA GLY A 100 -6.77 7.70 -7.70
C GLY A 100 -6.34 9.16 -7.74
N LEU A 101 -5.20 9.43 -8.36
CA LEU A 101 -4.72 10.77 -8.68
C LEU A 101 -4.86 11.01 -10.18
N LEU A 102 -5.63 12.03 -10.56
CA LEU A 102 -5.77 12.43 -11.95
C LEU A 102 -4.48 13.10 -12.43
N TYR A 103 -4.13 12.87 -13.70
CA TYR A 103 -2.97 13.50 -14.31
C TYR A 103 -3.25 14.98 -14.62
N ASP A 104 -2.43 15.88 -14.07
CA ASP A 104 -2.44 17.32 -14.36
C ASP A 104 -1.02 17.82 -14.60
N LYS A 105 -0.55 17.62 -15.83
CA LYS A 105 0.83 17.92 -16.24
C LYS A 105 1.25 19.34 -15.89
N GLU A 106 0.38 20.31 -16.13
CA GLU A 106 0.68 21.73 -15.93
C GLU A 106 0.79 22.07 -14.44
N ALA A 107 -0.12 21.55 -13.61
CA ALA A 107 -0.04 21.75 -12.16
C ALA A 107 1.23 21.13 -11.56
N PHE A 108 1.59 19.90 -11.96
CA PHE A 108 2.81 19.24 -11.49
C PHE A 108 4.07 19.98 -11.96
N ARG A 109 4.16 20.33 -13.25
CA ARG A 109 5.31 21.06 -13.80
C ARG A 109 5.54 22.39 -13.08
N ARG A 110 4.48 23.16 -12.84
CA ARG A 110 4.59 24.44 -12.14
C ARG A 110 4.92 24.28 -10.65
N ALA A 111 4.50 23.18 -10.02
CA ALA A 111 4.90 22.87 -8.64
C ALA A 111 6.40 22.59 -8.56
N GLU A 112 6.91 21.80 -9.51
CA GLU A 112 8.34 21.51 -9.66
C GLU A 112 9.16 22.77 -9.93
N GLU A 113 8.74 23.61 -10.88
CA GLU A 113 9.40 24.90 -11.21
C GLU A 113 9.48 25.85 -10.02
N LYS A 114 8.48 25.81 -9.13
CA LYS A 114 8.43 26.65 -7.93
C LYS A 114 9.08 26.02 -6.71
N HIS A 115 9.52 24.77 -6.80
CA HIS A 115 10.06 23.99 -5.68
C HIS A 115 9.14 23.99 -4.44
N ASP A 116 7.83 23.94 -4.66
CA ASP A 116 6.83 23.96 -3.59
C ASP A 116 5.77 22.88 -3.82
N LEU A 117 5.05 22.53 -2.77
CA LEU A 117 4.02 21.50 -2.82
C LEU A 117 2.83 21.96 -3.65
N LEU A 118 2.31 21.06 -4.48
CA LEU A 118 1.11 21.32 -5.28
C LEU A 118 -0.06 21.80 -4.41
N MET A 119 -0.19 21.25 -3.19
CA MET A 119 -1.22 21.64 -2.23
C MET A 119 -1.04 23.05 -1.66
N SER A 120 0.19 23.57 -1.59
CA SER A 120 0.46 24.96 -1.17
C SER A 120 0.09 25.94 -2.28
N LEU A 121 0.46 25.60 -3.52
CA LEU A 121 0.31 26.47 -4.69
C LEU A 121 -1.13 26.50 -5.23
N TRP A 122 -1.81 25.35 -5.25
CA TRP A 122 -3.17 25.19 -5.76
C TRP A 122 -4.01 24.31 -4.84
N PRO A 123 -4.37 24.80 -3.63
CA PRO A 123 -5.10 24.01 -2.63
C PRO A 123 -6.48 23.52 -3.09
N ASN A 124 -7.06 24.17 -4.10
CA ASN A 124 -8.35 23.81 -4.69
C ASN A 124 -8.23 23.10 -6.05
N GLY A 125 -7.01 22.85 -6.54
CA GLY A 125 -6.80 22.09 -7.77
C GLY A 125 -7.21 20.62 -7.60
N ARG A 126 -7.58 19.96 -8.71
CA ARG A 126 -8.01 18.54 -8.68
C ARG A 126 -6.97 17.61 -8.03
N PRO A 127 -5.67 17.72 -8.32
CA PRO A 127 -4.67 16.87 -7.66
C PRO A 127 -4.58 17.15 -6.15
N ALA A 128 -4.65 18.42 -5.72
CA ALA A 128 -4.63 18.78 -4.29
C ALA A 128 -5.85 18.24 -3.54
N GLN A 129 -7.04 18.32 -4.15
CA GLN A 129 -8.26 17.73 -3.59
C GLN A 129 -8.14 16.21 -3.47
N ALA A 130 -7.58 15.54 -4.49
CA ALA A 130 -7.35 14.10 -4.47
C ALA A 130 -6.34 13.70 -3.37
N PHE A 131 -5.21 14.41 -3.25
CA PHE A 131 -4.27 14.20 -2.13
C PHE A 131 -4.92 14.39 -0.76
N ARG A 132 -5.75 15.43 -0.60
CA ARG A 132 -6.50 15.67 0.64
C ARG A 132 -7.43 14.49 0.96
N HIS A 133 -8.15 13.99 -0.04
CA HIS A 133 -9.03 12.84 0.13
C HIS A 133 -8.25 11.57 0.52
N LEU A 134 -7.17 11.25 -0.19
CA LEU A 134 -6.31 10.09 0.13
C LEU A 134 -5.74 10.21 1.56
N SER A 135 -5.29 11.40 1.94
CA SER A 135 -4.73 11.66 3.27
C SER A 135 -5.78 11.49 4.36
N GLN A 136 -6.99 12.00 4.16
CA GLN A 136 -8.10 11.83 5.09
C GLN A 136 -8.51 10.36 5.23
N SER A 137 -8.52 9.60 4.13
CA SER A 137 -8.82 8.16 4.15
C SER A 137 -7.77 7.36 4.91
N LEU A 138 -6.49 7.73 4.82
CA LEU A 138 -5.43 7.14 5.63
C LEU A 138 -5.56 7.49 7.12
N LEU A 139 -5.86 8.76 7.45
CA LEU A 139 -5.95 9.23 8.84
C LEU A 139 -7.19 8.71 9.57
N ARG A 140 -8.35 8.63 8.89
CA ARG A 140 -9.62 8.16 9.49
C ARG A 140 -9.61 6.68 9.88
N ARG A 141 -8.67 5.88 9.36
CA ARG A 141 -8.56 4.46 9.71
C ARG A 141 -7.98 4.20 11.10
N GLY A 142 -7.52 5.22 11.82
CA GLY A 142 -7.17 5.10 13.23
C GLY A 142 -8.32 4.61 14.13
N ASP A 143 -9.58 4.70 13.69
CA ASP A 143 -10.74 4.56 14.58
C ASP A 143 -11.59 3.28 14.42
N GLY A 144 -11.31 2.34 13.48
CA GLY A 144 -12.23 1.20 13.32
C GLY A 144 -11.88 0.00 12.44
N GLU A 145 -10.79 0.02 11.68
CA GLU A 145 -10.33 -1.16 10.92
C GLU A 145 -8.87 -1.43 11.24
N VAL A 146 -8.63 -1.74 12.52
CA VAL A 146 -7.36 -2.33 12.96
C VAL A 146 -7.29 -3.69 12.29
N ALA A 147 -6.47 -3.82 11.24
CA ALA A 147 -5.90 -5.12 10.93
C ALA A 147 -5.32 -5.61 12.25
N GLU A 148 -5.82 -6.74 12.78
CA GLU A 148 -5.42 -7.28 14.08
C GLU A 148 -3.89 -7.49 14.12
N GLN A 149 -3.14 -6.42 14.37
CA GLN A 149 -1.72 -6.44 14.60
C GLN A 149 -1.58 -6.84 16.05
N ARG A 150 -1.32 -8.13 16.28
CA ARG A 150 -1.13 -8.70 17.63
C ARG A 150 0.30 -8.53 18.15
N PHE A 151 1.07 -7.60 17.59
CA PHE A 151 2.22 -7.01 18.27
C PHE A 151 1.76 -5.72 18.93
N GLU A 152 2.04 -5.54 20.23
CA GLU A 152 1.75 -4.30 20.98
C GLU A 152 2.65 -3.12 20.52
N GLY A 153 2.50 -2.69 19.25
CA GLY A 153 3.14 -1.51 18.66
C GLY A 153 4.13 -1.81 17.53
N GLY A 154 4.20 -0.90 16.53
CA GLY A 154 5.06 -1.01 15.35
C GLY A 154 6.55 -1.13 15.64
N LEU A 155 7.03 -0.62 16.79
CA LEU A 155 8.42 -0.79 17.23
C LEU A 155 8.77 -2.24 17.57
N LYS A 156 7.83 -3.02 18.14
CA LYS A 156 8.06 -4.45 18.44
C LYS A 156 8.16 -5.26 17.16
N ARG A 157 7.27 -5.01 16.19
CA ARG A 157 7.34 -5.64 14.86
C ARG A 157 8.64 -5.26 14.15
N PHE A 158 8.99 -3.98 14.14
CA PHE A 158 10.25 -3.50 13.57
C PHE A 158 11.45 -4.25 14.18
N ALA A 159 11.55 -4.27 15.51
CA ALA A 159 12.62 -4.96 16.20
C ALA A 159 12.66 -6.46 15.85
N ALA A 160 11.51 -7.13 15.79
CA ALA A 160 11.41 -8.55 15.43
C ALA A 160 11.83 -8.83 13.96
N VAL A 161 11.41 -7.98 13.01
CA VAL A 161 11.79 -8.08 11.59
C VAL A 161 13.30 -7.94 11.40
N PHE A 162 13.93 -7.02 12.15
CA PHE A 162 15.37 -6.75 12.07
C PHE A 162 16.22 -7.58 13.04
N GLY A 163 15.61 -8.46 13.86
CA GLY A 163 16.33 -9.33 14.80
C GLY A 163 16.99 -8.58 15.96
N LEU A 164 16.35 -7.51 16.42
CA LEU A 164 16.78 -6.67 17.54
C LEU A 164 16.15 -7.10 18.88
N VAL A 165 15.42 -8.23 18.90
CA VAL A 165 14.79 -8.86 20.06
C VAL A 165 15.22 -10.32 20.13
#